data_AF-A0A9N7LXM3-F1
#
_entry.id   AF-A0A9N7LXM3-F1
#
_cell.length_a   1.000
_cell.length_b   1.000
_cell.length_c   1.000
_cell.angle_alpha   90.00
_cell.angle_beta   90.00
_cell.angle_gamma   90.00
#
_symmetry.space_group_name_H-M   'P 1'
#
loop_
_entity.id
_entity.type
_entity.pdbx_description
1 polymer ?
#
loop_
_entity_poly.entity_id
_entity_poly.type
_entity_poly.pdbx_seq_one_letter_code
_entity_poly.pdbx_strand_id
1 'polypeptide(L)' 'MTVVANHEMYALNGTAQDANLWPAFDPIWRDDPIAPGMKINIGPMIERGLALCEG' A
#
# COMPACT_ATOMS: atom_id res chain seq x y z
N MET A 1 3.74 7.74 1.69
CA MET A 1 2.34 7.43 2.05
C MET A 1 2.28 6.11 2.79
N THR A 2 1.47 6.04 3.84
CA THR A 2 1.27 4.81 4.60
C THR A 2 -0.18 4.38 4.62
N VAL A 3 -0.42 3.12 4.96
CA VAL A 3 -1.73 2.56 5.24
C VAL A 3 -1.70 1.85 6.59
N VAL A 4 -2.83 1.85 7.32
CA VAL A 4 -2.96 1.12 8.57
C VAL A 4 -3.79 -0.14 8.36
N ALA A 5 -3.27 -1.28 8.79
CA ALA A 5 -3.97 -2.56 8.83
C ALA A 5 -3.59 -3.30 10.11
N ASN A 6 -4.55 -3.96 10.78
CA ASN A 6 -4.31 -4.70 12.02
C ASN A 6 -3.54 -3.90 13.10
N HIS A 7 -3.85 -2.60 13.24
CA HIS A 7 -3.16 -1.64 14.12
C HIS A 7 -1.67 -1.40 13.84
N GLU A 8 -1.18 -1.77 12.65
CA GLU A 8 0.18 -1.52 12.21
C GLU A 8 0.19 -0.66 10.94
N MET A 9 1.22 0.19 10.80
CA MET A 9 1.37 1.13 9.69
C MET A 9 2.41 0.59 8.69
N TYR A 10 2.05 0.53 7.41
CA TYR A 10 2.87 -0.05 6.34
C TYR A 10 3.19 0.97 5.25
N ALA A 11 4.35 0.80 4.60
CA ALA A 11 4.79 1.60 3.46
C ALA A 11 3.99 1.25 2.19
N LEU A 12 3.07 2.13 1.77
CA LEU A 12 2.15 1.86 0.67
C LEU A 12 2.71 2.22 -0.72
N ASN A 13 3.60 3.22 -0.79
CA ASN A 13 4.17 3.69 -2.06
C ASN A 13 5.71 3.66 -2.03
N GLY A 14 6.34 3.77 -3.20
CA GLY A 14 7.80 3.72 -3.34
C GLY A 14 8.53 4.69 -2.41
N THR A 15 8.08 5.95 -2.33
CA THR A 15 8.68 6.94 -1.42
C THR A 15 8.65 6.52 0.05
N ALA A 16 7.58 5.86 0.52
CA ALA A 16 7.53 5.36 1.89
C ALA A 16 8.41 4.13 2.10
N GLN A 17 8.60 3.30 1.06
CA GLN A 17 9.52 2.18 1.09
C GLN A 17 10.97 2.68 1.17
N ASP A 18 11.32 3.68 0.34
CA ASP A 18 12.65 4.30 0.33
C ASP A 18 13.00 4.99 1.65
N ALA A 19 12.00 5.55 2.35
CA ALA A 19 12.18 6.14 3.67
C ALA A 19 12.61 5.10 4.72
N ASN A 20 12.29 3.81 4.51
CA ASN A 20 12.64 2.69 5.38
C ASN A 20 12.24 2.89 6.86
N LEU A 21 11.12 3.59 7.09
CA LEU A 21 10.55 3.86 8.42
C LEU A 21 9.41 2.91 8.81
N TRP A 22 8.84 2.21 7.82
CA TRP A 22 7.70 1.30 7.99
C TRP A 22 7.97 -0.03 7.30
N PRO A 23 7.36 -1.13 7.78
CA PRO A 23 7.40 -2.41 7.09
C PRO A 23 6.84 -2.31 5.66
N ALA A 24 7.32 -3.19 4.79
CA ALA A 24 6.79 -3.34 3.44
C ALA A 24 5.31 -3.76 3.45
N PHE A 25 4.56 -3.34 2.45
CA PHE A 25 3.14 -3.71 2.29
C PHE A 25 2.95 -5.14 1.76
N ASP A 26 3.95 -5.72 1.07
CA ASP A 26 3.89 -7.06 0.46
C ASP A 26 3.33 -8.18 1.35
N PRO A 27 3.68 -8.30 2.65
CA PRO A 27 3.20 -9.37 3.51
C PRO A 27 1.68 -9.33 3.75
N ILE A 28 1.05 -8.16 3.64
CA ILE A 28 -0.39 -7.99 3.81
C ILE A 28 -1.12 -7.79 2.47
N TRP A 29 -0.38 -7.78 1.35
CA TRP A 29 -0.96 -7.58 0.04
C TRP A 29 -1.71 -8.83 -0.43
N ARG A 30 -3.04 -8.71 -0.37
CA ARG A 30 -3.96 -9.76 -0.77
C ARG A 30 -3.77 -10.18 -2.23
N ASP A 31 -3.72 -11.49 -2.46
CA ASP A 31 -3.75 -12.09 -3.79
C ASP A 31 -5.11 -11.83 -4.47
N ASP A 32 -5.07 -11.78 -5.80
CA ASP A 32 -6.28 -11.62 -6.60
C ASP A 32 -6.99 -12.98 -6.75
N PRO A 33 -8.23 -13.14 -6.24
CA PRO A 33 -8.95 -14.41 -6.32
C PRO A 33 -9.37 -14.78 -7.76
N ILE A 34 -9.40 -13.82 -8.70
CA ILE A 34 -9.77 -14.05 -10.10
C ILE A 34 -8.56 -14.14 -11.03
N ALA A 35 -7.36 -13.78 -10.57
CA ALA A 35 -6.13 -13.82 -11.36
C ALA A 35 -4.99 -14.49 -10.55
N PRO A 36 -4.83 -15.82 -10.63
CA PRO A 36 -3.83 -16.56 -9.88
C PRO A 36 -2.40 -16.03 -10.11
N GLY A 37 -1.65 -15.83 -9.02
CA GLY A 37 -0.29 -15.29 -9.05
C GLY A 37 -0.22 -13.76 -9.10
N MET A 38 -1.36 -13.06 -9.21
CA MET A 38 -1.44 -11.61 -9.19
C MET A 38 -1.88 -11.11 -7.81
N LYS A 39 -1.55 -9.84 -7.54
CA LYS A 39 -2.03 -9.11 -6.38
C LYS A 39 -3.20 -8.21 -6.75
N ILE A 40 -4.09 -7.93 -5.80
CA ILE A 40 -5.19 -6.97 -5.99
C ILE A 40 -4.62 -5.61 -6.40
N ASN A 41 -5.20 -5.00 -7.44
CA ASN A 41 -4.83 -3.65 -7.86
C ASN A 41 -5.13 -2.63 -6.74
N ILE A 42 -4.08 -2.03 -6.19
CA ILE A 42 -4.16 -0.97 -5.17
C ILE A 42 -3.94 0.44 -5.73
N GLY A 43 -3.75 0.59 -7.06
CA GLY A 43 -3.59 1.89 -7.72
C GLY A 43 -4.64 2.94 -7.29
N PRO A 44 -5.95 2.61 -7.28
CA PRO A 44 -6.98 3.55 -6.83
C PRO A 44 -6.82 4.01 -5.37
N MET A 45 -6.26 3.17 -4.50
CA MET A 45 -6.00 3.53 -3.10
C MET A 45 -4.82 4.49 -2.98
N ILE A 46 -3.76 4.27 -3.77
CA ILE A 46 -2.60 5.16 -3.85
C ILE A 46 -3.02 6.53 -4.38
N GLU A 47 -3.76 6.57 -5.50
CA GLU A 47 -4.27 7.81 -6.10
C GLU A 47 -5.11 8.61 -5.11
N ARG A 48 -6.04 7.95 -4.41
CA ARG A 48 -6.88 8.62 -3.41
C ARG A 48 -6.08 9.16 -2.25
N GLY A 49 -5.07 8.43 -1.77
CA GLY A 49 -4.20 8.93 -0.74
C GLY A 49 -3.40 10.14 -1.22
N LEU A 50 -2.84 10.11 -2.44
CA LEU A 50 -2.03 11.21 -2.98
C LEU A 50 -2.86 12.50 -3.10
N ALA A 51 -4.13 12.39 -3.51
CA ALA A 51 -5.06 13.51 -3.54
C ALA A 51 -5.28 14.16 -2.15
N LEU A 52 -5.06 13.44 -1.04
CA LEU A 52 -5.14 13.99 0.31
C LEU A 52 -3.84 14.70 0.74
N CYS A 53 -2.71 14.44 0.08
CA CYS A 53 -1.43 15.08 0.40
C CYS A 53 -1.29 16.50 -0.18
N GLU A 54 -2.18 16.89 -1.10
CA GLU A 54 -2.23 18.23 -1.69
C GLU A 54 -3.11 19.21 -0.87
N GLY A 55 -3.49 18.84 0.35
CA GLY A 55 -4.31 19.64 1.29
C GLY A 55 -3.50 20.39 2.34
#